data_AF-A0A0K2G7L2-F1
#
_entry.id   AF-A0A0K2G7L2-F1
#
_cell.length_a   1.000
_cell.length_b   1.000
_cell.length_c   1.000
_cell.angle_alpha   90.00
_cell.angle_beta   90.00
_cell.angle_gamma   90.00
#
_symmetry.space_group_name_H-M   'P 1'
#
loop_
_entity.id
_entity.type
_entity.pdbx_description
1 polymer ?
#
loop_
_entity_poly.entity_id
_entity_poly.type
_entity_poly.pdbx_seq_one_letter_code
_entity_poly.pdbx_strand_id
1 'polypeptide(L)'
;MLTVEGKRLMRRAMLSLTMLVPLSLPSWVAGAEAYEANGVFDRFSRHIERQVQTDKIAFAKASGCTNWFYQQEKQKPAPPAVQSIRWDPVLQPPSREECLREYPGGLEAVRQDFHRTQTSLSVSLTFYEFALVGDRDDDARYSGEELGDLFQSLALTYDPTHSVLTHAAALTDRFDAWYQSRNLESLMNGMGQLYDKGYRVTAADRAELDRVAQ
;
A
#
# COMPACT_ATOMS: atom_id res chain seq x y z
N MET A 1 57.65 -36.86 -73.20
CA MET A 1 57.08 -37.99 -73.97
C MET A 1 56.02 -38.63 -73.08
N LEU A 2 54.77 -38.64 -73.56
CA LEU A 2 53.58 -39.36 -73.05
C LEU A 2 52.93 -38.95 -71.72
N THR A 3 51.82 -38.21 -71.89
CA THR A 3 50.55 -38.25 -71.14
C THR A 3 50.13 -39.62 -70.64
N VAL A 4 49.38 -39.71 -69.51
CA VAL A 4 48.15 -40.52 -69.38
C VAL A 4 47.30 -40.02 -68.19
N GLU A 5 46.01 -39.77 -68.46
CA GLU A 5 44.90 -39.53 -67.52
C GLU A 5 44.61 -40.72 -66.58
N GLY A 6 43.95 -40.48 -65.44
CA GLY A 6 43.26 -41.59 -64.78
C GLY A 6 42.61 -41.34 -63.42
N LYS A 7 41.35 -40.90 -63.45
CA LYS A 7 40.20 -41.31 -62.62
C LYS A 7 40.34 -41.48 -61.08
N ARG A 8 39.50 -40.70 -60.40
CA ARG A 8 38.56 -41.06 -59.29
C ARG A 8 39.06 -42.04 -58.22
N LEU A 9 39.08 -41.59 -56.96
CA LEU A 9 38.04 -41.92 -55.96
C LEU A 9 38.36 -41.21 -54.65
N MET A 10 37.47 -40.30 -54.25
CA MET A 10 37.51 -39.58 -52.98
C MET A 10 37.08 -40.56 -51.87
N ARG A 11 38.03 -41.09 -51.09
CA ARG A 11 37.74 -41.78 -49.83
C ARG A 11 38.03 -40.83 -48.67
N ARG A 12 36.95 -40.46 -47.97
CA ARG A 12 36.95 -39.70 -46.72
C ARG A 12 37.80 -40.42 -45.68
N ALA A 13 38.77 -39.71 -45.11
CA ALA A 13 39.50 -40.11 -43.91
C ALA A 13 39.28 -39.04 -42.83
N MET A 14 39.03 -39.53 -41.61
CA MET A 14 38.75 -38.79 -40.38
C MET A 14 39.76 -37.69 -40.07
N LEU A 15 39.27 -36.59 -39.46
CA LEU A 15 40.04 -35.86 -38.47
C LEU A 15 39.11 -35.29 -37.38
N SER A 16 39.41 -35.71 -36.15
CA SER A 16 38.82 -35.32 -34.87
C SER A 16 39.36 -33.97 -34.38
N LEU A 17 38.51 -33.12 -33.80
CA LEU A 17 38.76 -32.04 -32.80
C LEU A 17 37.51 -31.13 -32.81
N THR A 18 36.88 -30.62 -31.76
CA THR A 18 37.28 -30.30 -30.38
C THR A 18 35.97 -30.07 -29.60
N MET A 19 35.89 -30.50 -28.33
CA MET A 19 34.80 -30.15 -27.42
C MET A 19 34.71 -28.63 -27.22
N LEU A 20 33.52 -28.05 -27.36
CA LEU A 20 33.14 -26.75 -26.83
C LEU A 20 31.91 -26.94 -25.94
N VAL A 21 32.15 -26.99 -24.63
CA VAL A 21 31.12 -26.92 -23.60
C VAL A 21 30.79 -25.44 -23.41
N PRO A 22 29.56 -24.97 -23.71
CA PRO A 22 29.16 -23.63 -23.31
C PRO A 22 28.93 -23.63 -21.78
N LEU A 23 29.73 -22.84 -21.06
CA LEU A 23 29.40 -22.42 -19.70
C LEU A 23 28.17 -21.52 -19.77
N SER A 24 27.00 -22.09 -19.48
CA SER A 24 25.78 -21.32 -19.24
C SER A 24 25.93 -20.58 -17.92
N LEU A 25 26.11 -19.27 -17.97
CA LEU A 25 25.97 -18.39 -16.81
C LEU A 25 24.50 -18.43 -16.35
N PRO A 26 24.22 -18.57 -15.04
CA PRO A 26 22.86 -18.45 -14.53
C PRO A 26 22.38 -17.01 -14.66
N SER A 27 21.30 -16.80 -15.41
CA SER A 27 20.58 -15.54 -15.50
C SER A 27 19.96 -15.20 -14.14
N TRP A 28 20.70 -14.50 -13.28
CA TRP A 28 20.14 -13.78 -12.14
C TRP A 28 19.73 -12.37 -12.59
N VAL A 29 18.68 -12.28 -13.39
CA VAL A 29 17.99 -11.02 -13.68
C VAL A 29 16.48 -11.29 -13.61
N ALA A 30 16.00 -11.64 -12.42
CA ALA A 30 14.57 -11.79 -12.14
C ALA A 30 14.06 -10.75 -11.10
N GLY A 31 14.92 -9.82 -10.66
CA GLY A 31 14.59 -8.85 -9.62
C GLY A 31 14.25 -7.44 -10.12
N ALA A 32 14.74 -7.04 -11.30
CA ALA A 32 14.53 -5.69 -11.82
C ALA A 32 13.16 -5.52 -12.52
N GLU A 33 12.72 -6.51 -13.31
CA GLU A 33 11.44 -6.45 -14.03
C GLU A 33 10.23 -6.51 -13.09
N ALA A 34 10.28 -7.27 -12.00
CA ALA A 34 9.19 -7.32 -11.02
C ALA A 34 9.06 -6.02 -10.19
N TYR A 35 10.15 -5.24 -10.09
CA TYR A 35 10.12 -3.94 -9.44
C TYR A 35 9.55 -2.88 -10.41
N GLU A 36 9.97 -2.85 -11.68
CA GLU A 36 9.32 -1.98 -12.68
C GLU A 36 7.88 -2.38 -13.04
N ALA A 37 7.46 -3.63 -12.79
CA ALA A 37 6.09 -4.10 -13.05
C ALA A 37 5.01 -3.45 -12.17
N ASN A 38 5.41 -2.85 -11.05
CA ASN A 38 4.50 -2.18 -10.12
C ASN A 38 4.47 -0.67 -10.43
N GLY A 39 3.39 -0.22 -11.07
CA GLY A 39 3.15 1.18 -11.43
C GLY A 39 3.03 2.12 -10.23
N VAL A 40 2.87 3.43 -10.50
CA VAL A 40 2.77 4.46 -9.45
C VAL A 40 1.59 4.19 -8.52
N PHE A 41 0.41 3.86 -9.09
CA PHE A 41 -0.81 3.52 -8.36
C PHE A 41 -0.54 2.43 -7.32
N ASP A 42 -0.13 1.25 -7.76
CA ASP A 42 0.06 0.09 -6.89
C ASP A 42 1.14 0.31 -5.80
N ARG A 43 2.18 1.10 -6.08
CA ARG A 43 3.18 1.47 -5.06
C ARG A 43 2.60 2.40 -4.00
N PHE A 44 1.86 3.41 -4.45
CA PHE A 44 1.28 4.42 -3.59
C PHE A 44 0.14 3.84 -2.74
N SER A 45 -0.83 3.15 -3.36
CA SER A 45 -1.97 2.55 -2.68
C SER A 45 -1.53 1.48 -1.66
N ARG A 46 -0.59 0.60 -2.00
CA ARG A 46 -0.04 -0.39 -1.03
C ARG A 46 0.74 0.25 0.12
N HIS A 47 1.33 1.43 -0.07
CA HIS A 47 1.95 2.16 1.03
C HIS A 47 0.89 2.62 2.03
N ILE A 48 -0.18 3.23 1.54
CA ILE A 48 -1.30 3.68 2.37
C ILE A 48 -2.02 2.49 3.03
N GLU A 49 -2.28 1.40 2.30
CA GLU A 49 -2.94 0.20 2.84
C GLU A 49 -2.14 -0.38 4.02
N ARG A 50 -0.80 -0.43 3.94
CA ARG A 50 0.05 -0.85 5.07
C ARG A 50 -0.10 0.08 6.28
N GLN A 51 -0.22 1.38 6.06
CA GLN A 51 -0.49 2.32 7.14
C GLN A 51 -1.90 2.11 7.74
N VAL A 52 -2.92 1.88 6.91
CA VAL A 52 -4.28 1.53 7.37
C VAL A 52 -4.25 0.28 8.27
N GLN A 53 -3.53 -0.77 7.88
CA GLN A 53 -3.40 -1.97 8.71
C GLN A 53 -2.72 -1.68 10.06
N THR A 54 -1.68 -0.84 10.04
CA THR A 54 -0.99 -0.40 11.26
C THR A 54 -1.94 0.37 12.18
N ASP A 55 -2.72 1.30 11.63
CA ASP A 55 -3.68 2.12 12.36
C ASP A 55 -4.84 1.30 12.91
N LYS A 56 -5.32 0.29 12.16
CA LYS A 56 -6.33 -0.66 12.62
C LYS A 56 -5.89 -1.42 13.85
N ILE A 57 -4.66 -1.94 13.85
CA ILE A 57 -4.10 -2.66 14.99
C ILE A 57 -4.01 -1.74 16.20
N ALA A 58 -3.51 -0.52 16.02
CA ALA A 58 -3.42 0.47 17.09
C ALA A 58 -4.81 0.84 17.65
N PHE A 59 -5.78 1.10 16.77
CA PHE A 59 -7.16 1.41 17.14
C PHE A 59 -7.84 0.26 17.87
N ALA A 60 -7.71 -0.98 17.37
CA ALA A 60 -8.29 -2.16 18.00
C ALA A 60 -7.75 -2.38 19.41
N LYS A 61 -6.44 -2.16 19.62
CA LYS A 61 -5.80 -2.23 20.93
C LYS A 61 -6.33 -1.16 21.89
N ALA A 62 -6.35 0.11 21.46
CA ALA A 62 -6.85 1.22 22.28
C ALA A 62 -8.34 1.04 22.61
N SER A 63 -9.15 0.59 21.65
CA SER A 63 -10.58 0.28 21.82
C SER A 63 -10.79 -0.89 22.80
N GLY A 64 -10.04 -1.98 22.65
CA GLY A 64 -10.09 -3.13 23.54
C GLY A 64 -9.74 -2.76 24.98
N CYS A 65 -8.66 -2.01 25.18
CA CYS A 65 -8.27 -1.56 26.52
C CYS A 65 -9.21 -0.51 27.10
N THR A 66 -9.78 0.38 26.29
CA THR A 66 -10.83 1.32 26.71
C THR A 66 -12.02 0.55 27.27
N ASN A 67 -12.49 -0.47 26.54
CA ASN A 67 -13.60 -1.31 26.98
C ASN A 67 -13.26 -2.06 28.28
N TRP A 68 -12.03 -2.57 28.41
CA TRP A 68 -11.58 -3.22 29.65
C TRP A 68 -11.59 -2.26 30.85
N PHE A 69 -11.01 -1.06 30.72
CA PHE A 69 -11.01 -0.07 31.81
C PHE A 69 -12.43 0.35 32.20
N TYR A 70 -13.33 0.52 31.22
CA TYR A 70 -14.74 0.79 31.52
C TYR A 70 -15.43 -0.37 32.24
N GLN A 71 -15.14 -1.62 31.88
CA GLN A 71 -15.68 -2.78 32.59
C GLN A 71 -15.16 -2.84 34.03
N GLN A 72 -13.91 -2.44 34.28
CA GLN A 72 -13.37 -2.30 35.64
C GLN A 72 -14.09 -1.21 36.45
N GLU A 73 -14.33 -0.01 35.87
CA GLU A 73 -15.10 1.04 36.54
C GLU A 73 -16.55 0.62 36.81
N LYS A 74 -17.15 -0.16 35.89
CA LYS A 74 -18.49 -0.76 36.01
C LYS A 74 -18.57 -1.98 36.95
N GLN A 75 -17.49 -2.36 37.64
CA GLN A 75 -17.58 -3.25 38.80
C GLN A 75 -18.04 -2.53 40.08
N LYS A 76 -18.49 -1.26 39.98
CA LYS A 76 -19.56 -0.70 40.83
C LYS A 76 -20.93 -1.01 40.19
N PRO A 77 -21.99 -1.35 40.97
CA PRO A 77 -23.15 -2.10 40.51
C PRO A 77 -23.82 -1.57 39.24
N ALA A 78 -24.27 -2.50 38.39
CA ALA A 78 -24.49 -2.36 36.95
C ALA A 78 -25.47 -1.25 36.51
N PRO A 79 -25.17 -0.49 35.43
CA PRO A 79 -26.16 0.31 34.71
C PRO A 79 -26.98 -0.53 33.71
N PRO A 80 -28.21 -0.11 33.35
CA PRO A 80 -29.14 -0.88 32.53
C PRO A 80 -28.68 -1.08 31.09
N ALA A 81 -29.15 -2.17 30.49
CA ALA A 81 -28.75 -2.66 29.18
C ALA A 81 -29.05 -1.65 28.05
N VAL A 82 -28.02 -1.29 27.29
CA VAL A 82 -28.13 -0.52 26.05
C VAL A 82 -27.71 -1.45 24.90
N GLN A 83 -28.54 -1.52 23.85
CA GLN A 83 -28.26 -2.28 22.64
C GLN A 83 -27.00 -1.72 21.96
N SER A 84 -26.02 -2.58 21.67
CA SER A 84 -24.76 -2.19 21.02
C SER A 84 -24.76 -2.56 19.54
N ILE A 85 -24.14 -1.69 18.74
CA ILE A 85 -23.74 -1.99 17.36
C ILE A 85 -22.59 -3.01 17.43
N ARG A 86 -22.75 -4.13 16.73
CA ARG A 86 -21.82 -5.26 16.77
C ARG A 86 -20.58 -4.94 15.93
N TRP A 87 -19.48 -4.63 16.60
CA TRP A 87 -18.13 -4.67 16.04
C TRP A 87 -17.50 -5.99 16.50
N ASP A 88 -17.18 -6.89 15.57
CA ASP A 88 -16.39 -8.09 15.87
C ASP A 88 -14.91 -7.74 15.63
N PRO A 89 -14.10 -7.53 16.67
CA PRO A 89 -12.67 -7.38 16.47
C PRO A 89 -12.12 -8.74 16.01
N VAL A 90 -11.50 -8.75 14.82
CA VAL A 90 -10.75 -9.90 14.29
C VAL A 90 -9.49 -10.21 15.15
N LEU A 91 -9.16 -9.32 16.09
CA LEU A 91 -8.06 -9.47 17.04
C LEU A 91 -8.58 -9.95 18.40
N GLN A 92 -7.84 -10.89 19.02
CA GLN A 92 -8.14 -11.31 20.39
C GLN A 92 -8.19 -10.07 21.30
N PRO A 93 -9.20 -9.96 22.18
CA PRO A 93 -9.29 -8.83 23.09
C PRO A 93 -8.04 -8.80 23.99
N PRO A 94 -7.45 -7.61 24.23
CA PRO A 94 -6.21 -7.51 24.99
C PRO A 94 -6.41 -8.01 26.43
N SER A 95 -5.38 -8.66 26.96
CA SER A 95 -5.39 -9.14 28.35
C SER A 95 -5.29 -7.96 29.33
N ARG A 96 -5.64 -8.23 30.60
CA ARG A 96 -5.50 -7.28 31.69
C ARG A 96 -4.06 -6.77 31.79
N GLU A 97 -3.11 -7.69 31.78
CA GLU A 97 -1.69 -7.42 31.94
C GLU A 97 -1.17 -6.56 30.77
N GLU A 98 -1.68 -6.79 29.55
CA GLU A 98 -1.38 -5.96 28.39
C GLU A 98 -1.91 -4.53 28.55
N CYS A 99 -3.17 -4.35 28.93
CA CYS A 99 -3.75 -3.01 29.06
C CYS A 99 -3.10 -2.20 30.19
N LEU A 100 -2.77 -2.83 31.32
CA LEU A 100 -2.07 -2.17 32.42
C LEU A 100 -0.63 -1.82 32.06
N ARG A 101 0.05 -2.67 31.26
CA ARG A 101 1.41 -2.39 30.77
C ARG A 101 1.43 -1.28 29.73
N GLU A 102 0.45 -1.26 28.83
CA GLU A 102 0.37 -0.27 27.76
C GLU A 102 -0.10 1.10 28.26
N TYR A 103 -1.07 1.12 29.18
CA TYR A 103 -1.69 2.33 29.71
C TYR A 103 -1.53 2.41 31.23
N PRO A 104 -0.31 2.64 31.75
CA PRO A 104 -0.07 2.78 33.18
C PRO A 104 -0.79 4.01 33.78
N GLY A 105 -1.13 4.99 32.94
CA GLY A 105 -1.94 6.16 33.30
C GLY A 105 -3.45 5.89 33.42
N GLY A 106 -3.89 4.65 33.22
CA GLY A 106 -5.27 4.25 33.42
C GLY A 106 -6.24 4.70 32.32
N LEU A 107 -7.53 4.84 32.69
CA LEU A 107 -8.61 5.10 31.74
C LEU A 107 -8.43 6.39 30.92
N GLU A 108 -7.88 7.44 31.52
CA GLU A 108 -7.72 8.71 30.80
C GLU A 108 -6.63 8.62 29.73
N ALA A 109 -5.54 7.92 30.00
CA ALA A 109 -4.48 7.68 29.03
C ALA A 109 -5.01 6.87 27.83
N VAL A 110 -5.80 5.81 28.08
CA VAL A 110 -6.37 5.01 26.99
C VAL A 110 -7.44 5.77 26.20
N ARG A 111 -8.22 6.67 26.82
CA ARG A 111 -9.18 7.54 26.11
C ARG A 111 -8.47 8.47 25.14
N GLN A 112 -7.40 9.13 25.58
CA GLN A 112 -6.61 10.01 24.72
C GLN A 112 -6.03 9.23 23.53
N ASP A 113 -5.52 8.02 23.78
CA ASP A 113 -4.99 7.17 22.73
C ASP A 113 -6.07 6.61 21.81
N PHE A 114 -7.26 6.31 22.33
CA PHE A 114 -8.43 5.93 21.53
C PHE A 114 -8.81 7.04 20.54
N HIS A 115 -8.91 8.29 21.00
CA HIS A 115 -9.18 9.43 20.12
C HIS A 115 -8.08 9.65 19.10
N ARG A 116 -6.81 9.51 19.52
CA ARG A 116 -5.65 9.63 18.63
C ARG A 116 -5.68 8.57 17.53
N THR A 117 -5.84 7.30 17.89
CA THR A 117 -5.83 6.17 16.95
C THR A 117 -7.05 6.17 16.03
N GLN A 118 -8.23 6.58 16.53
CA GLN A 118 -9.41 6.85 15.69
C GLN A 118 -9.12 7.91 14.63
N THR A 119 -8.49 9.02 15.03
CA THR A 119 -8.13 10.10 14.09
C THR A 119 -7.14 9.61 13.05
N SER A 120 -6.08 8.91 13.46
CA SER A 120 -5.08 8.33 12.56
C SER A 120 -5.72 7.38 11.53
N LEU A 121 -6.56 6.45 11.99
CA LEU A 121 -7.24 5.50 11.09
C LEU A 121 -8.15 6.23 10.09
N SER A 122 -8.88 7.25 10.54
CA SER A 122 -9.69 8.09 9.65
C SER A 122 -8.85 8.78 8.58
N VAL A 123 -7.70 9.35 8.95
CA VAL A 123 -6.80 10.03 8.00
C VAL A 123 -6.30 9.04 6.95
N SER A 124 -5.82 7.87 7.38
CA SER A 124 -5.28 6.86 6.45
C SER A 124 -6.34 6.33 5.49
N LEU A 125 -7.57 6.09 5.97
CA LEU A 125 -8.68 5.67 5.10
C LEU A 125 -9.09 6.76 4.11
N THR A 126 -9.16 8.03 4.54
CA THR A 126 -9.47 9.14 3.63
C THR A 126 -8.36 9.33 2.59
N PHE A 127 -7.09 9.10 2.94
CA PHE A 127 -6.00 9.14 1.96
C PHE A 127 -6.04 7.97 1.00
N TYR A 128 -6.48 6.79 1.47
CA TYR A 128 -6.67 5.63 0.60
C TYR A 128 -7.78 5.91 -0.41
N GLU A 129 -8.91 6.47 0.03
CA GLU A 129 -9.98 6.96 -0.85
C GLU A 129 -9.45 7.98 -1.87
N PHE A 130 -8.63 8.94 -1.44
CA PHE A 130 -8.00 9.91 -2.34
C PHE A 130 -7.13 9.24 -3.42
N ALA A 131 -6.36 8.21 -3.06
CA ALA A 131 -5.55 7.47 -4.01
C ALA A 131 -6.41 6.69 -5.02
N LEU A 132 -7.51 6.09 -4.57
CA LEU A 132 -8.45 5.38 -5.44
C LEU A 132 -9.18 6.35 -6.39
N VAL A 133 -9.72 7.45 -5.86
CA VAL A 133 -10.40 8.48 -6.66
C VAL A 133 -9.48 9.09 -7.71
N GLY A 134 -8.16 9.12 -7.49
CA GLY A 134 -7.18 9.57 -8.47
C GLY A 134 -7.04 8.66 -9.70
N ASP A 135 -7.48 7.40 -9.62
CA ASP A 135 -7.57 6.42 -10.70
C ASP A 135 -8.98 6.52 -11.31
N ARG A 136 -9.13 7.49 -12.21
CA ARG A 136 -10.43 8.02 -12.62
C ARG A 136 -11.30 6.99 -13.31
N ASP A 137 -10.68 6.07 -14.03
CA ASP A 137 -11.34 5.04 -14.84
C ASP A 137 -11.25 3.64 -14.22
N ASP A 138 -10.84 3.55 -12.94
CA ASP A 138 -10.75 2.33 -12.13
C ASP A 138 -9.86 1.23 -12.77
N ASP A 139 -8.83 1.60 -13.54
CA ASP A 139 -7.97 0.66 -14.28
C ASP A 139 -6.75 0.17 -13.49
N ALA A 140 -6.64 0.60 -12.23
CA ALA A 140 -5.56 0.36 -11.28
C ALA A 140 -4.21 0.91 -11.73
N ARG A 141 -4.22 1.98 -12.53
CA ARG A 141 -3.03 2.71 -12.99
C ARG A 141 -3.33 4.20 -12.97
N TYR A 142 -2.26 4.99 -13.00
CA TYR A 142 -2.40 6.42 -13.26
C TYR A 142 -1.82 6.71 -14.63
N SER A 143 -2.65 7.26 -15.51
CA SER A 143 -2.23 7.91 -16.73
C SER A 143 -1.41 9.18 -16.42
N GLY A 144 -0.78 9.74 -17.45
CA GLY A 144 -0.02 10.99 -17.28
C GLY A 144 -0.89 12.19 -16.89
N GLU A 145 -2.16 12.21 -17.31
CA GLU A 145 -3.13 13.25 -16.93
C GLU A 145 -3.51 13.12 -15.45
N GLU A 146 -3.84 11.90 -15.01
CA GLU A 146 -4.19 11.60 -13.62
C GLU A 146 -3.02 11.87 -12.68
N LEU A 147 -1.80 11.49 -13.05
CA LEU A 147 -0.61 11.86 -12.27
C LEU A 147 -0.45 13.38 -12.16
N GLY A 148 -0.67 14.13 -13.25
CA GLY A 148 -0.63 15.58 -13.22
C GLY A 148 -1.63 16.17 -12.23
N ASP A 149 -2.87 15.67 -12.27
CA ASP A 149 -3.96 16.11 -11.41
C ASP A 149 -3.75 15.71 -9.94
N LEU A 150 -3.27 14.50 -9.70
CA LEU A 150 -2.96 13.96 -8.38
C LEU A 150 -1.81 14.73 -7.72
N PHE A 151 -0.73 15.01 -8.46
CA PHE A 151 0.38 15.82 -7.95
C PHE A 151 -0.09 17.23 -7.62
N GLN A 152 -0.87 17.86 -8.51
CA GLN A 152 -1.37 19.21 -8.27
C GLN A 152 -2.28 19.28 -7.03
N SER A 153 -3.21 18.34 -6.89
CA SER A 153 -4.13 18.28 -5.73
C SER A 153 -3.39 18.03 -4.41
N LEU A 154 -2.23 17.38 -4.48
CA LEU A 154 -1.30 17.21 -3.37
C LEU A 154 -0.31 18.37 -3.23
N ALA A 155 -0.46 19.49 -3.93
CA ALA A 155 0.48 20.61 -3.93
C ALA A 155 1.94 20.17 -4.19
N LEU A 156 2.12 19.26 -5.14
CA LEU A 156 3.38 18.79 -5.70
C LEU A 156 3.49 19.26 -7.17
N THR A 157 4.71 19.22 -7.71
CA THR A 157 4.96 19.49 -9.13
C THR A 157 5.15 18.17 -9.87
N TYR A 158 4.34 17.96 -10.91
CA TYR A 158 4.47 16.81 -11.80
C TYR A 158 5.50 17.10 -12.90
N ASP A 159 6.49 16.22 -13.05
CA ASP A 159 7.41 16.20 -14.18
C ASP A 159 7.26 14.84 -14.90
N PRO A 160 6.76 14.81 -16.15
CA PRO A 160 6.55 13.56 -16.87
C PRO A 160 7.86 12.84 -17.27
N THR A 161 9.02 13.48 -17.12
CA THR A 161 10.33 12.87 -17.40
C THR A 161 10.87 12.05 -16.22
N HIS A 162 10.27 12.20 -15.04
CA HIS A 162 10.63 11.41 -13.87
C HIS A 162 10.19 9.95 -13.99
N SER A 163 10.95 9.07 -13.32
CA SER A 163 10.64 7.64 -13.27
C SER A 163 9.41 7.34 -12.41
N VAL A 164 8.78 6.19 -12.66
CA VAL A 164 7.70 5.62 -11.81
C VAL A 164 8.08 5.62 -10.33
N LEU A 165 9.33 5.26 -10.01
CA LEU A 165 9.81 5.23 -8.63
C LEU A 165 9.87 6.63 -8.01
N THR A 166 10.33 7.60 -8.78
CA THR A 166 10.42 9.00 -8.34
C THR A 166 9.02 9.57 -8.08
N HIS A 167 8.06 9.29 -8.96
CA HIS A 167 6.68 9.73 -8.74
C HIS A 167 6.06 9.07 -7.51
N ALA A 168 6.17 7.74 -7.40
CA ALA A 168 5.63 7.00 -6.26
C ALA A 168 6.23 7.49 -4.94
N ALA A 169 7.55 7.71 -4.87
CA ALA A 169 8.22 8.23 -3.69
C ALA A 169 7.69 9.62 -3.29
N ALA A 170 7.50 10.53 -4.26
CA ALA A 170 6.96 11.86 -3.97
C ALA A 170 5.53 11.81 -3.40
N LEU A 171 4.69 10.92 -3.92
CA LEU A 171 3.33 10.70 -3.40
C LEU A 171 3.35 10.09 -1.99
N THR A 172 4.19 9.08 -1.74
CA THR A 172 4.31 8.47 -0.41
C THR A 172 4.89 9.42 0.62
N ASP A 173 5.90 10.22 0.27
CA ASP A 173 6.49 11.21 1.16
C ASP A 173 5.47 12.28 1.55
N ARG A 174 4.62 12.68 0.59
CA ARG A 174 3.53 13.62 0.84
C ARG A 174 2.47 13.03 1.76
N PHE A 175 2.07 11.79 1.52
CA PHE A 175 1.18 11.06 2.42
C PHE A 175 1.75 11.02 3.83
N ASP A 176 3.00 10.59 4.01
CA ASP A 176 3.64 10.47 5.31
C ASP A 176 3.68 11.82 6.05
N ALA A 177 4.02 12.91 5.34
CA ALA A 177 4.05 14.25 5.91
C ALA A 177 2.67 14.74 6.38
N TRP A 178 1.63 14.53 5.58
CA TRP A 178 0.26 14.93 5.94
C TRP A 178 -0.36 14.03 7.00
N TYR A 179 -0.05 12.74 6.98
CA TYR A 179 -0.45 11.80 8.02
C TYR A 179 0.16 12.18 9.37
N GLN A 180 1.47 12.43 9.43
CA GLN A 180 2.17 12.81 10.66
C GLN A 180 1.66 14.13 11.26
N SER A 181 1.34 15.10 10.40
CA SER A 181 0.78 16.39 10.81
C SER A 181 -0.74 16.39 11.01
N ARG A 182 -1.42 15.26 10.72
CA ARG A 182 -2.89 15.11 10.72
C ARG A 182 -3.59 16.16 9.88
N ASN A 183 -3.01 16.50 8.74
CA ASN A 183 -3.44 17.59 7.88
C ASN A 183 -4.63 17.18 6.98
N LEU A 184 -5.79 16.93 7.62
CA LEU A 184 -7.03 16.59 6.93
C LEU A 184 -7.54 17.74 6.05
N GLU A 185 -7.32 18.99 6.45
CA GLU A 185 -7.77 20.14 5.68
C GLU A 185 -7.13 20.16 4.28
N SER A 186 -5.81 19.96 4.20
CA SER A 186 -5.11 19.94 2.91
C SER A 186 -5.53 18.74 2.07
N LEU A 187 -5.77 17.58 2.70
CA LEU A 187 -6.29 16.39 2.02
C LEU A 187 -7.68 16.65 1.43
N MET A 188 -8.60 17.24 2.21
CA MET A 188 -9.95 17.54 1.75
C MET A 188 -9.96 18.61 0.65
N ASN A 189 -9.05 19.59 0.73
CA ASN A 189 -8.85 20.55 -0.36
C ASN A 189 -8.32 19.86 -1.64
N GLY A 190 -7.43 18.88 -1.50
CA GLY A 190 -6.95 18.05 -2.62
C GLY A 190 -8.08 17.24 -3.25
N MET A 191 -8.90 16.56 -2.42
CA MET A 191 -10.12 15.86 -2.88
C MET A 191 -11.05 16.80 -3.64
N GLY A 192 -11.28 18.01 -3.12
CA GLY A 192 -12.08 19.03 -3.79
C GLY A 192 -11.55 19.39 -5.18
N GLN A 193 -10.23 19.54 -5.33
CA GLN A 193 -9.61 19.80 -6.63
C GLN A 193 -9.80 18.65 -7.63
N LEU A 194 -9.71 17.40 -7.19
CA LEU A 194 -10.03 16.24 -8.03
C LEU A 194 -11.52 16.26 -8.42
N TYR A 195 -12.41 16.57 -7.49
CA TYR A 195 -13.84 16.67 -7.79
C TYR A 195 -14.16 17.79 -8.79
N ASP A 196 -13.49 18.93 -8.71
CA ASP A 196 -13.65 20.01 -9.68
C ASP A 196 -13.22 19.61 -11.09
N LYS A 197 -12.28 18.65 -11.20
CA LYS A 197 -11.83 18.06 -12.47
C LYS A 197 -12.66 16.87 -12.96
N GLY A 198 -13.69 16.49 -12.20
CA GLY A 198 -14.65 15.45 -12.60
C GLY A 198 -14.36 14.06 -12.05
N TYR A 199 -13.33 13.88 -11.23
CA TYR A 199 -13.07 12.62 -10.51
C TYR A 199 -14.16 12.42 -9.46
N ARG A 200 -14.59 11.18 -9.21
CA ARG A 200 -15.66 10.86 -8.27
C ARG A 200 -15.38 9.52 -7.63
N VAL A 201 -15.83 9.33 -6.40
CA VAL A 201 -15.86 8.00 -5.78
C VAL A 201 -16.76 7.10 -6.62
N THR A 202 -16.17 6.02 -7.12
CA THR A 202 -16.86 5.01 -7.91
C THR A 202 -17.42 3.89 -7.01
N ALA A 203 -18.20 2.99 -7.60
CA ALA A 203 -18.61 1.78 -6.89
C ALA A 203 -17.42 0.84 -6.62
N ALA A 204 -16.40 0.85 -7.48
CA ALA A 204 -15.18 0.06 -7.31
C ALA A 204 -14.37 0.61 -6.13
N ASP A 205 -14.18 1.93 -6.05
CA ASP A 205 -13.54 2.59 -4.91
C ASP A 205 -14.22 2.23 -3.60
N ARG A 206 -15.55 2.25 -3.57
CA ARG A 206 -16.32 1.93 -2.38
C ARG A 206 -16.11 0.48 -1.95
N ALA A 207 -16.16 -0.45 -2.88
CA ALA A 207 -15.94 -1.86 -2.60
C ALA A 207 -14.52 -2.11 -2.06
N GLU A 208 -13.53 -1.43 -2.63
CA GLU A 208 -12.13 -1.53 -2.23
C GLU A 208 -11.87 -0.88 -0.86
N LEU A 209 -12.49 0.28 -0.58
CA LEU A 209 -12.50 0.90 0.75
C LEU A 209 -13.15 -0.01 1.78
N ASP A 210 -14.30 -0.60 1.47
CA ASP A 210 -14.99 -1.50 2.40
C ASP A 210 -14.13 -2.75 2.68
N ARG A 211 -13.40 -3.27 1.69
CA ARG A 211 -12.41 -4.36 1.87
C ARG A 211 -11.27 -3.93 2.79
N VAL A 212 -10.70 -2.74 2.57
CA VAL A 212 -9.56 -2.23 3.34
C VAL A 212 -9.96 -1.69 4.70
N ALA A 213 -11.23 -1.35 4.93
CA ALA A 213 -11.76 -0.86 6.21
C ALA A 213 -12.18 -1.98 7.18
N GLN A 214 -12.54 -3.16 6.68
CA GLN A 214 -12.86 -4.36 7.48
C GLN A 214 -11.64 -4.99 8.15
#